data_AF-A0A4Y7TFC6-F1
#
_entry.id   AF-A0A4Y7TFC6-F1
#
_cell.length_a   1.000
_cell.length_b   1.000
_cell.length_c   1.000
_cell.angle_alpha   90.00
_cell.angle_beta   90.00
_cell.angle_gamma   90.00
#
_symmetry.space_group_name_H-M   'P 1'
#
loop_
_entity.id
_entity.type
_entity.pdbx_description
1 polymer ?
#
loop_
_entity_poly.entity_id
_entity_poly.type
_entity_poly.pdbx_seq_one_letter_code
_entity_poly.pdbx_strand_id
1 'polypeptide(L)'
;MAEEPTWNNMMNPEMHFPLPPQSEEPWGRCVSLISEHDKELCAGWTEEINIMLVFAALFSAIVTAFLVECLKDIREDPAHTSAQLLYQILAQMRNASTDQEPELPPVPEFSPPASAIWINSLWGVSLALSLLAVMLCILCLQWLRAFRRSHPGLSRDRTLAMRQMKYEGLNYWGTPPIVSSIPIILLSSLFLFLAGLAYYIYDSSAIVAIPLIVLTGIIAVIFGATTLLPGIIDLSNLISSTRN
;
A
#
# COMPACT_ATOMS: atom_id res chain seq x y z
N MET A 1 -29.93 24.82 -53.06
CA MET A 1 -29.52 23.69 -53.91
C MET A 1 -28.08 23.41 -53.50
N ALA A 2 -27.88 22.45 -52.60
CA ALA A 2 -26.57 22.16 -52.02
C ALA A 2 -25.78 21.30 -53.02
N GLU A 3 -24.58 21.73 -53.36
CA GLU A 3 -23.64 20.92 -54.16
C GLU A 3 -23.16 19.74 -53.32
N GLU A 4 -23.27 18.53 -53.88
CA GLU A 4 -22.78 17.31 -53.26
C GLU A 4 -21.23 17.29 -53.26
N PRO A 5 -20.58 16.88 -52.17
CA PRO A 5 -19.12 16.79 -52.13
C PRO A 5 -18.65 15.66 -53.04
N THR A 6 -17.88 16.00 -54.07
CA THR A 6 -17.27 15.06 -55.01
C THR A 6 -16.15 14.27 -54.34
N TRP A 7 -16.36 12.96 -54.14
CA TRP A 7 -15.38 12.02 -53.57
C TRP A 7 -14.17 11.70 -54.49
N ASN A 8 -13.93 12.49 -55.53
CA ASN A 8 -12.96 12.17 -56.58
C ASN A 8 -11.47 12.33 -56.19
N ASN A 9 -11.16 12.80 -54.97
CA ASN A 9 -9.78 13.03 -54.53
C ASN A 9 -9.22 11.95 -53.58
N MET A 10 -9.91 10.82 -53.37
CA MET A 10 -9.39 9.71 -52.54
C MET A 10 -8.45 8.76 -53.29
N MET A 11 -8.34 8.85 -54.62
CA MET A 11 -7.40 8.06 -55.42
C MET A 11 -6.17 8.89 -55.81
N ASN A 12 -5.40 9.37 -54.83
CA ASN A 12 -4.05 9.85 -55.12
C ASN A 12 -3.12 8.62 -55.29
N PRO A 13 -2.60 8.33 -56.50
CA PRO A 13 -1.74 7.17 -56.75
C PRO A 13 -0.36 7.27 -56.06
N GLU A 14 0.00 8.43 -55.50
CA GLU A 14 1.28 8.64 -54.81
C GLU A 14 1.28 8.18 -53.35
N MET A 15 0.12 7.80 -52.77
CA MET A 15 0.03 7.25 -51.41
C MET A 15 -0.09 5.72 -51.38
N HIS A 16 0.46 5.03 -52.39
CA HIS A 16 0.69 3.60 -52.27
C HIS A 16 1.93 3.34 -51.42
N PHE A 17 1.72 3.17 -50.10
CA PHE A 17 2.74 2.51 -49.29
C PHE A 17 3.06 1.16 -49.96
N PRO A 18 4.32 0.91 -50.37
CA PRO A 18 4.66 -0.36 -50.98
C PRO A 18 4.29 -1.46 -50.00
N LEU A 19 3.46 -2.40 -50.45
CA LEU A 19 3.13 -3.57 -49.65
C LEU A 19 4.46 -4.24 -49.26
N PRO A 20 4.66 -4.57 -47.98
CA PRO A 20 5.87 -5.27 -47.56
C PRO A 20 6.05 -6.51 -48.42
N PRO A 21 7.31 -6.90 -48.74
CA PRO A 21 7.58 -8.08 -49.56
C PRO A 21 6.82 -9.29 -49.03
N GLN A 22 6.21 -10.09 -49.91
CA GLN A 22 5.37 -11.26 -49.56
C GLN A 22 6.07 -12.32 -48.68
N SER A 23 7.38 -12.18 -48.43
CA SER A 23 8.18 -13.05 -47.56
C SER A 23 7.97 -12.78 -46.07
N GLU A 24 7.49 -11.60 -45.66
CA GLU A 24 7.15 -11.30 -44.28
C GLU A 24 5.63 -11.27 -44.13
N GLU A 25 5.06 -12.19 -43.34
CA GLU A 25 3.64 -12.17 -42.99
C GLU A 25 3.41 -11.00 -41.99
N PRO A 26 2.90 -9.84 -42.42
CA PRO A 26 2.94 -8.61 -41.63
C PRO A 26 2.14 -8.75 -40.32
N TRP A 27 1.07 -9.55 -40.36
CA TRP A 27 0.26 -9.91 -39.19
C TRP A 27 1.03 -10.77 -38.18
N GLY A 28 1.86 -11.70 -38.65
CA GLY A 28 2.71 -12.50 -37.77
C GLY A 28 3.70 -11.63 -36.99
N ARG A 29 4.28 -10.63 -37.66
CA ARG A 29 5.16 -9.64 -37.03
C ARG A 29 4.44 -8.74 -36.03
N CYS A 30 3.22 -8.28 -36.33
CA CYS A 30 2.43 -7.51 -35.37
C CYS A 30 2.06 -8.34 -34.12
N VAL A 31 1.64 -9.60 -34.30
CA VAL A 31 1.31 -10.50 -33.18
C VAL A 31 2.54 -10.75 -32.29
N SER A 32 3.72 -10.96 -32.89
CA SER A 32 4.95 -11.17 -32.13
C SER A 32 5.31 -9.93 -31.31
N LEU A 33 5.29 -8.74 -31.92
CA LEU A 33 5.58 -7.48 -31.24
C LEU A 33 4.62 -7.21 -30.07
N ILE A 34 3.32 -7.43 -30.26
CA ILE A 34 2.32 -7.25 -29.20
C ILE A 34 2.53 -8.26 -28.08
N SER A 35 2.82 -9.52 -28.41
CA SER A 35 3.07 -10.55 -27.42
C SER A 35 4.35 -10.31 -26.62
N GLU A 36 5.39 -9.77 -27.24
CA GLU A 36 6.62 -9.35 -26.56
C GLU A 36 6.34 -8.19 -25.61
N HIS A 37 5.65 -7.16 -26.08
CA HIS A 37 5.25 -6.02 -25.26
C HIS A 37 4.40 -6.44 -24.04
N ASP A 38 3.37 -7.27 -24.24
CA ASP A 38 2.53 -7.79 -23.15
C ASP A 38 3.34 -8.59 -22.13
N LYS A 39 4.32 -9.36 -22.60
CA LYS A 39 5.20 -10.16 -21.76
C LYS A 39 6.11 -9.27 -20.94
N GLU A 40 6.71 -8.24 -21.54
CA GLU A 40 7.56 -7.26 -20.85
C GLU A 40 6.77 -6.48 -19.79
N LEU A 41 5.60 -5.95 -20.15
CA LEU A 41 4.72 -5.24 -19.21
C LEU A 41 4.34 -6.12 -18.02
N CYS A 42 3.88 -7.34 -18.28
CA CYS A 42 3.49 -8.26 -17.21
C CYS A 42 4.69 -8.69 -16.36
N ALA A 43 5.87 -8.84 -16.96
CA ALA A 43 7.08 -9.18 -16.23
C ALA A 43 7.48 -8.05 -15.28
N GLY A 44 7.50 -6.80 -15.74
CA GLY A 44 7.82 -5.63 -14.92
C GLY A 44 6.90 -5.50 -13.70
N TRP A 45 5.58 -5.50 -13.90
CA TRP A 45 4.64 -5.44 -12.77
C TRP A 45 4.75 -6.66 -11.84
N THR A 46 4.99 -7.86 -12.37
CA THR A 46 5.16 -9.05 -11.53
C THR A 46 6.40 -8.92 -10.65
N GLU A 47 7.51 -8.41 -11.18
CA GLU A 47 8.75 -8.17 -10.44
C GLU A 47 8.55 -7.14 -9.34
N GLU A 48 7.98 -5.98 -9.67
CA GLU A 48 7.66 -4.92 -8.70
C GLU A 48 6.74 -5.43 -7.58
N ILE A 49 5.67 -6.15 -7.93
CA ILE A 49 4.74 -6.72 -6.95
C ILE A 49 5.43 -7.73 -6.04
N ASN A 50 6.30 -8.58 -6.57
CA ASN A 50 7.03 -9.55 -5.76
C ASN A 50 7.98 -8.86 -4.76
N ILE A 51 8.65 -7.79 -5.17
CA ILE A 51 9.49 -6.98 -4.26
C ILE A 51 8.63 -6.38 -3.14
N MET A 52 7.46 -5.81 -3.48
CA MET A 52 6.53 -5.26 -2.49
C MET A 52 6.02 -6.33 -1.52
N LEU A 53 5.73 -7.55 -1.98
CA LEU A 53 5.31 -8.66 -1.10
C LEU A 53 6.38 -9.00 -0.07
N VAL A 54 7.64 -9.11 -0.49
CA VAL A 54 8.76 -9.43 0.42
C VAL A 54 8.92 -8.32 1.45
N PHE A 55 8.89 -7.06 1.01
CA PHE A 55 8.95 -5.92 1.93
C PHE A 55 7.78 -5.93 2.92
N ALA A 56 6.56 -6.13 2.44
CA ALA A 56 5.36 -6.15 3.28
C ALA A 56 5.38 -7.30 4.31
N ALA A 57 5.89 -8.47 3.95
CA ALA A 57 6.04 -9.61 4.86
C ALA A 57 7.05 -9.29 5.98
N LEU A 58 8.24 -8.79 5.62
CA LEU A 58 9.26 -8.38 6.60
C LEU A 58 8.76 -7.27 7.52
N PHE A 59 8.14 -6.25 6.94
CA PHE A 59 7.53 -5.16 7.69
C PHE A 59 6.45 -5.66 8.65
N SER A 60 5.54 -6.52 8.19
CA SER A 60 4.48 -7.08 9.04
C SER A 60 5.03 -7.89 10.20
N ALA A 61 6.12 -8.64 10.01
CA ALA A 61 6.80 -9.36 11.08
C ALA A 61 7.38 -8.40 12.14
N ILE A 62 8.02 -7.31 11.71
CA ILE A 62 8.56 -6.28 12.60
C ILE A 62 7.42 -5.63 13.39
N VAL A 63 6.38 -5.12 12.72
CA VAL A 63 5.23 -4.49 13.38
C VAL A 63 4.57 -5.45 14.37
N THR A 64 4.41 -6.73 14.01
CA THR A 64 3.82 -7.74 14.89
C THR A 64 4.66 -7.94 16.15
N ALA A 65 5.99 -7.96 16.05
CA ALA A 65 6.86 -8.08 17.22
C ALA A 65 6.66 -6.91 18.20
N PHE A 66 6.61 -5.67 17.70
CA PHE A 66 6.35 -4.49 18.51
C PHE A 66 4.92 -4.48 19.08
N LEU A 67 3.92 -4.82 18.27
CA LEU A 67 2.52 -4.87 18.70
C LEU A 67 2.30 -5.90 19.81
N VAL A 68 2.91 -7.09 19.72
CA VAL A 68 2.83 -8.10 20.78
C VAL A 68 3.42 -7.59 22.10
N GLU A 69 4.50 -6.81 22.03
CA GLU A 69 5.10 -6.21 23.23
C GLU A 69 4.18 -5.14 23.83
N CYS A 70 3.73 -4.15 23.04
CA CYS A 70 2.90 -3.07 23.56
C CYS A 70 1.45 -3.45 23.89
N LEU A 71 0.96 -4.60 23.40
CA LEU A 71 -0.31 -5.14 23.86
C LEU A 71 -0.26 -5.52 25.34
N LYS A 72 0.93 -5.75 25.91
CA LYS A 72 1.09 -5.96 27.35
C LYS A 72 0.76 -4.71 28.14
N ASP A 73 1.03 -3.51 27.61
CA ASP A 73 0.77 -2.23 28.29
C ASP A 73 -0.74 -1.94 28.44
N ILE A 74 -1.58 -2.60 27.63
CA ILE A 74 -3.05 -2.50 27.71
C ILE A 74 -3.65 -3.57 28.63
N ARG A 75 -2.86 -4.55 29.06
CA ARG A 75 -3.33 -5.62 29.96
C ARG A 75 -2.84 -5.34 31.37
N GLU A 76 -3.68 -5.64 32.36
CA GLU A 76 -3.25 -5.66 33.75
C GLU A 76 -2.07 -6.61 33.92
N ASP A 77 -0.95 -6.09 34.41
CA ASP A 77 0.19 -6.93 34.78
C ASP A 77 -0.11 -7.60 36.14
N PRO A 78 -0.27 -8.94 36.19
CA PRO A 78 -0.54 -9.64 37.45
C PRO A 78 0.59 -9.45 38.47
N ALA A 79 1.82 -9.18 38.04
CA ALA A 79 2.92 -8.86 38.93
C ALA A 79 2.73 -7.48 39.59
N HIS A 80 2.18 -6.51 38.86
CA HIS A 80 1.89 -5.19 39.40
C HIS A 80 0.70 -5.22 40.37
N THR A 81 -0.37 -5.95 40.01
CA THR A 81 -1.53 -6.15 40.90
C THR A 81 -1.13 -6.87 42.19
N SER A 82 -0.31 -7.93 42.09
CA SER A 82 0.18 -8.64 43.28
C SER A 82 1.11 -7.77 44.15
N ALA A 83 1.99 -6.97 43.55
CA ALA A 83 2.82 -6.02 44.28
C ALA A 83 1.97 -4.95 45.00
N GLN A 84 0.95 -4.39 44.35
CA GLN A 84 0.03 -3.44 44.96
C GLN A 84 -0.75 -4.07 46.13
N LEU A 85 -1.25 -5.29 45.97
CA LEU A 85 -1.91 -6.04 47.04
C LEU A 85 -0.96 -6.30 48.22
N LEU A 86 0.31 -6.67 47.96
CA LEU A 86 1.33 -6.84 49.00
C LEU A 86 1.61 -5.53 49.75
N TYR A 87 1.69 -4.39 49.05
CA TYR A 87 1.82 -3.07 49.67
C TYR A 87 0.61 -2.73 50.55
N GLN A 88 -0.61 -3.06 50.10
CA GLN A 88 -1.82 -2.86 50.90
C GLN A 88 -1.81 -3.73 52.16
N ILE A 89 -1.43 -5.01 52.06
CA ILE A 89 -1.29 -5.92 53.21
C ILE A 89 -0.24 -5.40 54.20
N LEU A 90 0.92 -4.95 53.71
CA LEU A 90 1.97 -4.34 54.54
C LEU A 90 1.48 -3.08 55.25
N ALA A 91 0.74 -2.21 54.57
CA ALA A 91 0.17 -1.01 55.14
C ALA A 91 -0.86 -1.33 56.24
N GLN A 92 -1.68 -2.37 56.04
CA GLN A 92 -2.63 -2.83 57.06
C GLN A 92 -1.92 -3.43 58.28
N MET A 93 -0.91 -4.29 58.07
CA MET A 93 -0.12 -4.87 59.16
C MET A 93 0.59 -3.79 60.01
N ARG A 94 0.97 -2.68 59.39
CA ARG A 94 1.55 -1.50 60.07
C ARG A 94 0.50 -0.71 60.88
N ASN A 95 -0.74 -0.63 60.40
CA ASN A 95 -1.82 0.12 61.04
C ASN A 95 -2.66 -0.70 62.04
N ALA A 96 -2.45 -2.02 62.12
CA ALA A 96 -3.15 -2.96 63.01
C ALA A 96 -2.99 -2.71 64.52
N SER A 97 -2.26 -1.65 64.92
CA SER A 97 -2.11 -1.20 66.31
C SER A 97 -3.15 -0.14 66.72
N THR A 98 -4.05 0.25 65.81
CA THR A 98 -5.18 1.15 66.09
C THR A 98 -6.46 0.30 66.09
N ASP A 99 -7.29 0.38 67.14
CA ASP A 99 -8.56 -0.37 67.34
C ASP A 99 -9.67 -0.02 66.33
N GLN A 100 -9.31 0.41 65.13
CA GLN A 100 -10.23 0.82 64.07
C GLN A 100 -10.39 -0.32 63.06
N GLU A 101 -11.63 -0.73 62.81
CA GLU A 101 -11.96 -1.76 61.83
C GLU A 101 -11.37 -1.38 60.46
N PRO A 102 -10.55 -2.25 59.83
CA PRO A 102 -9.81 -1.87 58.64
C PRO A 102 -10.77 -1.78 57.44
N GLU A 103 -11.13 -0.56 57.06
CA GLU A 103 -11.84 -0.31 55.82
C GLU A 103 -10.88 -0.62 54.65
N LEU A 104 -11.20 -1.65 53.86
CA LEU A 104 -10.40 -2.02 52.70
C LEU A 104 -10.57 -0.93 51.63
N PRO A 105 -9.50 -0.19 51.27
CA PRO A 105 -9.60 0.72 50.13
C PRO A 105 -9.96 -0.10 48.88
N PRO A 106 -10.89 0.37 48.04
CA PRO A 106 -11.26 -0.35 46.83
C PRO A 106 -10.04 -0.54 45.94
N VAL A 107 -9.87 -1.76 45.41
CA VAL A 107 -8.84 -2.05 44.41
C VAL A 107 -9.15 -1.15 43.19
N PRO A 108 -8.23 -0.27 42.78
CA PRO A 108 -8.47 0.56 41.62
C PRO A 108 -8.65 -0.34 40.39
N GLU A 109 -9.77 -0.17 39.67
CA GLU A 109 -9.94 -0.82 38.36
C GLU A 109 -8.84 -0.33 37.43
N PHE A 110 -8.17 -1.25 36.75
CA PHE A 110 -7.15 -0.88 35.80
C PHE A 110 -7.75 -0.14 34.63
N SER A 111 -7.18 1.03 34.36
CA SER A 111 -7.45 1.80 33.17
C SER A 111 -6.14 1.96 32.41
N PRO A 112 -6.05 1.44 31.16
CA PRO A 112 -4.83 1.55 30.39
C PRO A 112 -4.54 3.04 30.07
N PRO A 113 -3.26 3.45 30.07
CA PRO A 113 -2.92 4.83 29.77
C PRO A 113 -3.32 5.18 28.33
N ALA A 114 -3.81 6.40 28.13
CA ALA A 114 -4.25 6.86 26.80
C ALA A 114 -3.14 6.75 25.74
N SER A 115 -1.88 6.97 26.14
CA SER A 115 -0.70 6.78 25.28
C SER A 115 -0.61 5.35 24.71
N ALA A 116 -0.78 4.33 25.55
CA ALA A 116 -0.74 2.93 25.12
C ALA A 116 -1.85 2.61 24.12
N ILE A 117 -3.05 3.16 24.31
CA ILE A 117 -4.18 2.97 23.37
C ILE A 117 -3.84 3.54 21.99
N TRP A 118 -3.30 4.77 21.93
CA TRP A 118 -2.93 5.40 20.66
C TRP A 118 -1.81 4.64 19.93
N ILE A 119 -0.76 4.22 20.65
CA ILE A 119 0.38 3.48 20.08
C ILE A 119 -0.10 2.15 19.47
N ASN A 120 -0.83 1.36 20.26
CA ASN A 120 -1.35 0.07 19.80
C ASN A 120 -2.32 0.23 18.63
N SER A 121 -3.13 1.29 18.63
CA SER A 121 -4.02 1.60 17.50
C SER A 121 -3.24 1.95 16.24
N LEU A 122 -2.22 2.82 16.33
CA LEU A 122 -1.37 3.18 15.19
C LEU A 122 -0.65 1.97 14.60
N TRP A 123 -0.10 1.11 15.44
CA TRP A 123 0.56 -0.11 14.99
C TRP A 123 -0.41 -1.14 14.43
N GLY A 124 -1.58 -1.32 15.05
CA GLY A 124 -2.64 -2.18 14.53
C GLY A 124 -3.13 -1.72 13.14
N VAL A 125 -3.36 -0.41 12.96
CA VAL A 125 -3.74 0.16 11.65
C VAL A 125 -2.61 0.00 10.65
N SER A 126 -1.35 0.21 11.05
CA SER A 126 -0.19 0.00 10.16
C SER A 126 -0.14 -1.45 9.67
N LEU A 127 -0.29 -2.43 10.55
CA LEU A 127 -0.32 -3.85 10.19
C LEU A 127 -1.50 -4.19 9.28
N ALA A 128 -2.68 -3.65 9.55
CA ALA A 128 -3.85 -3.87 8.71
C ALA A 128 -3.63 -3.32 7.28
N LEU A 129 -3.04 -2.14 7.14
CA LEU A 129 -2.71 -1.54 5.84
C LEU A 129 -1.62 -2.33 5.09
N SER A 130 -0.62 -2.89 5.78
CA SER A 130 0.39 -3.73 5.12
C SER A 130 -0.22 -5.03 4.60
N LEU A 131 -1.12 -5.66 5.36
CA LEU A 131 -1.86 -6.84 4.93
C LEU A 131 -2.82 -6.54 3.77
N LEU A 132 -3.46 -5.36 3.79
CA LEU A 132 -4.27 -4.89 2.66
C LEU A 132 -3.41 -4.75 1.39
N ALA A 133 -2.22 -4.18 1.49
CA ALA A 133 -1.29 -4.10 0.37
C ALA A 133 -0.90 -5.49 -0.16
N VAL A 134 -0.61 -6.46 0.72
CA VAL A 134 -0.36 -7.86 0.32
C VAL A 134 -1.56 -8.47 -0.41
N MET A 135 -2.77 -8.25 0.08
CA MET A 135 -3.99 -8.73 -0.58
C MET A 135 -4.12 -8.16 -2.00
N LEU A 136 -3.91 -6.85 -2.16
CA LEU A 136 -3.95 -6.19 -3.47
C LEU A 136 -2.84 -6.69 -4.41
N CYS A 137 -1.63 -6.90 -3.89
CA CYS A 137 -0.54 -7.52 -4.65
C CYS A 137 -0.94 -8.89 -5.22
N ILE A 138 -1.49 -9.76 -4.36
CA ILE A 138 -1.93 -11.10 -4.77
C ILE A 138 -3.02 -11.00 -5.83
N LEU A 139 -3.99 -10.09 -5.65
CA LEU A 139 -5.06 -9.86 -6.61
C LEU A 139 -4.53 -9.41 -7.98
N CYS A 140 -3.57 -8.48 -7.99
CA CYS A 140 -2.91 -8.01 -9.22
C CYS A 140 -2.15 -9.14 -9.93
N LEU A 141 -1.46 -10.01 -9.18
CA LEU A 141 -0.82 -11.20 -9.75
C LEU A 141 -1.83 -12.15 -10.39
N GLN A 142 -3.02 -12.31 -9.79
CA GLN A 142 -4.08 -13.15 -10.39
C GLN A 142 -4.61 -12.53 -11.69
N TRP A 143 -4.82 -11.22 -11.75
CA TRP A 143 -5.23 -10.53 -12.97
C TRP A 143 -4.18 -10.67 -14.08
N LEU A 144 -2.90 -10.50 -13.76
CA LEU A 144 -1.80 -10.68 -14.72
C LEU A 144 -1.71 -12.11 -15.25
N ARG A 145 -1.91 -13.10 -14.38
CA ARG A 145 -1.98 -14.51 -14.80
C ARG A 145 -3.18 -14.76 -15.72
N ALA A 146 -4.35 -14.19 -15.41
CA ALA A 146 -5.55 -14.32 -16.24
C ALA A 146 -5.38 -13.64 -17.61
N PHE A 147 -4.75 -12.47 -17.64
CA PHE A 147 -4.40 -11.76 -18.87
C PHE A 147 -3.50 -12.61 -19.77
N ARG A 148 -2.39 -13.14 -19.22
CA ARG A 148 -1.42 -14.00 -19.91
C ARG A 148 -1.93 -15.39 -20.30
N ARG A 149 -3.10 -15.81 -19.81
CA ARG A 149 -3.63 -17.15 -20.10
C ARG A 149 -3.92 -17.30 -21.60
N SER A 150 -3.09 -18.07 -22.29
CA SER A 150 -3.29 -18.40 -23.71
C SER A 150 -4.29 -19.54 -23.86
N HIS A 151 -5.08 -19.51 -24.95
CA HIS A 151 -6.01 -20.57 -25.33
C HIS A 151 -5.48 -21.25 -26.60
N PRO A 152 -4.79 -22.39 -26.48
CA PRO A 152 -4.27 -23.11 -27.63
C PRO A 152 -5.44 -23.61 -28.50
N GLY A 153 -5.35 -23.42 -29.82
CA GLY A 153 -6.34 -23.88 -30.79
C GLY A 153 -7.26 -22.80 -31.38
N LEU A 154 -7.14 -21.53 -30.98
CA LEU A 154 -7.85 -20.42 -31.62
C LEU A 154 -7.13 -19.96 -32.89
N SER A 155 -7.89 -19.45 -33.88
CA SER A 155 -7.31 -18.73 -35.02
C SER A 155 -6.60 -17.45 -34.57
N ARG A 156 -5.63 -16.98 -35.36
CA ARG A 156 -4.82 -15.78 -35.02
C ARG A 156 -5.70 -14.55 -34.74
N ASP A 157 -6.70 -14.31 -35.57
CA ASP A 157 -7.64 -13.19 -35.41
C ASP A 157 -8.43 -13.27 -34.09
N ARG A 158 -8.93 -14.45 -33.74
CA ARG A 158 -9.67 -14.67 -32.48
C ARG A 158 -8.77 -14.53 -31.27
N THR A 159 -7.49 -14.90 -31.40
CA THR A 159 -6.49 -14.75 -30.33
C THR A 159 -6.22 -13.29 -30.05
N LEU A 160 -6.03 -12.47 -31.09
CA LEU A 160 -5.85 -11.03 -30.97
C LEU A 160 -7.09 -10.33 -30.40
N ALA A 161 -8.28 -10.67 -30.90
CA ALA A 161 -9.53 -10.13 -30.38
C ALA A 161 -9.72 -10.44 -28.89
N MET A 162 -9.44 -11.69 -28.47
CA MET A 162 -9.53 -12.07 -27.06
C MET A 162 -8.48 -11.36 -26.19
N ARG A 163 -7.25 -11.16 -26.68
CA ARG A 163 -6.23 -10.36 -25.99
C ARG A 163 -6.71 -8.93 -25.78
N GLN A 164 -7.28 -8.31 -26.81
CA GLN A 164 -7.78 -6.95 -26.74
C GLN A 164 -8.94 -6.82 -25.74
N MET A 165 -9.90 -7.74 -25.75
CA MET A 165 -10.98 -7.76 -24.77
C MET A 165 -10.45 -7.88 -23.32
N LYS A 166 -9.42 -8.69 -23.09
CA LYS A 166 -8.79 -8.81 -21.76
C LYS A 166 -8.04 -7.54 -21.36
N TYR A 167 -7.35 -6.90 -22.29
CA TYR A 167 -6.63 -5.64 -22.06
C TYR A 167 -7.60 -4.51 -21.72
N GLU A 168 -8.70 -4.39 -22.47
CA GLU A 168 -9.77 -3.44 -22.20
C GLU A 168 -10.44 -3.73 -20.86
N GLY A 169 -10.67 -5.01 -20.52
CA GLY A 169 -11.16 -5.42 -19.21
C GLY A 169 -10.22 -5.02 -18.06
N LEU A 170 -8.90 -5.16 -18.26
CA LEU A 170 -7.89 -4.76 -17.28
C LEU A 170 -7.91 -3.24 -17.01
N ASN A 171 -8.06 -2.46 -18.08
CA ASN A 171 -8.14 -1.00 -17.99
C ASN A 171 -9.48 -0.53 -17.42
N TYR A 172 -10.60 -1.13 -17.85
CA TYR A 172 -11.93 -0.81 -17.34
C TYR A 172 -12.06 -1.10 -15.84
N TRP A 173 -11.41 -2.16 -15.35
CA TRP A 173 -11.36 -2.49 -13.93
C TRP A 173 -10.41 -1.61 -13.12
N GLY A 174 -9.61 -0.77 -13.78
CA GLY A 174 -8.66 0.11 -13.11
C GLY A 174 -7.48 -0.66 -12.49
N THR A 175 -7.04 -1.78 -13.08
CA THR A 175 -5.85 -2.48 -12.57
C THR A 175 -4.59 -1.58 -12.54
N PRO A 176 -4.26 -0.78 -13.58
CA PRO A 176 -3.07 0.08 -13.54
C PRO A 176 -3.04 1.07 -12.35
N PRO A 177 -4.11 1.82 -12.03
CA PRO A 177 -4.11 2.67 -10.84
C PRO A 177 -4.07 1.87 -9.53
N ILE A 178 -4.67 0.67 -9.47
CA ILE A 178 -4.56 -0.20 -8.30
C ILE A 178 -3.11 -0.60 -8.07
N VAL A 179 -2.40 -1.11 -9.09
CA VAL A 179 -0.97 -1.49 -9.00
C VAL A 179 -0.14 -0.30 -8.54
N SER A 180 -0.42 0.88 -9.08
CA SER A 180 0.29 2.12 -8.73
C SER A 180 0.00 2.61 -7.29
N SER A 181 -1.13 2.22 -6.70
CA SER A 181 -1.51 2.61 -5.34
C SER A 181 -0.89 1.72 -4.25
N ILE A 182 -0.49 0.49 -4.57
CA ILE A 182 0.08 -0.48 -3.61
C ILE A 182 1.30 0.10 -2.87
N PRO A 183 2.31 0.68 -3.54
CA PRO A 183 3.45 1.28 -2.84
C PRO A 183 3.02 2.39 -1.87
N ILE A 184 2.01 3.18 -2.22
CA ILE A 184 1.52 4.30 -1.41
C ILE A 184 0.86 3.77 -0.13
N ILE A 185 0.04 2.72 -0.24
CA ILE A 185 -0.59 2.08 0.92
C ILE A 185 0.48 1.51 1.86
N LEU A 186 1.47 0.82 1.29
CA LEU A 186 2.56 0.18 2.03
C LEU A 186 3.47 1.19 2.72
N LEU A 187 3.79 2.30 2.06
CA LEU A 187 4.58 3.39 2.65
C LEU A 187 3.79 4.18 3.68
N SER A 188 2.49 4.39 3.46
CA SER A 188 1.61 5.00 4.47
C SER A 188 1.60 4.16 5.75
N SER A 189 1.47 2.85 5.61
CA SER A 189 1.60 1.90 6.72
C SER A 189 2.95 2.04 7.46
N LEU A 190 4.05 2.12 6.73
CA LEU A 190 5.39 2.36 7.31
C LEU A 190 5.45 3.67 8.11
N PHE A 191 4.91 4.78 7.59
CA PHE A 191 4.90 6.05 8.31
C PHE A 191 4.03 6.02 9.57
N LEU A 192 2.88 5.33 9.54
CA LEU A 192 2.06 5.10 10.73
C LEU A 192 2.83 4.32 11.80
N PHE A 193 3.56 3.27 11.40
CA PHE A 193 4.40 2.51 12.30
C PHE A 193 5.52 3.36 12.92
N LEU A 194 6.25 4.12 12.10
CA LEU A 194 7.31 5.00 12.56
C LEU A 194 6.80 6.11 13.47
N ALA A 195 5.61 6.65 13.22
CA ALA A 195 4.97 7.63 14.10
C ALA A 195 4.64 7.00 15.47
N GLY A 196 4.07 5.80 15.49
CA GLY A 196 3.84 5.05 16.73
C GLY A 196 5.14 4.74 17.48
N LEU A 197 6.19 4.36 16.75
CA LEU A 197 7.52 4.08 17.33
C LEU A 197 8.16 5.34 17.92
N ALA A 198 8.09 6.47 17.23
CA ALA A 198 8.58 7.75 17.73
C ALA A 198 7.85 8.16 19.01
N TYR A 199 6.53 7.99 19.05
CA TYR A 199 5.73 8.30 20.22
C TYR A 199 6.03 7.36 21.40
N TYR A 200 6.19 6.06 21.14
CA TYR A 200 6.58 5.07 22.16
C TYR A 200 7.95 5.38 22.78
N ILE A 201 8.97 5.68 21.95
CA ILE A 201 10.30 6.02 22.45
C ILE A 201 10.27 7.37 23.18
N TYR A 202 9.46 8.32 22.73
CA TYR A 202 9.34 9.62 23.39
C TYR A 202 8.78 9.49 24.81
N ASP A 203 7.76 8.64 25.00
CA ASP A 203 7.18 8.35 26.31
C ASP A 203 8.21 7.71 27.27
N SER A 204 9.13 6.89 26.74
CA SER A 204 10.21 6.28 27.50
C SER A 204 11.37 7.25 27.79
N SER A 205 11.88 7.95 26.77
CA SER A 205 12.95 8.93 26.88
C SER A 205 13.00 9.86 25.66
N ALA A 206 12.69 11.14 25.88
CA ALA A 206 12.72 12.16 24.84
C ALA A 206 14.08 12.27 24.13
N ILE A 207 15.20 12.08 24.85
CA ILE A 207 16.56 12.20 24.28
C ILE A 207 16.79 11.12 23.21
N VAL A 208 16.29 9.91 23.45
CA VAL A 208 16.45 8.77 22.53
C VAL A 208 15.51 8.91 21.32
N ALA A 209 14.37 9.58 21.47
CA ALA A 209 13.38 9.76 20.40
C ALA A 209 13.80 10.79 19.33
N ILE A 210 14.55 11.84 19.70
CA ILE A 210 14.96 12.93 18.80
C ILE A 210 15.56 12.43 17.48
N PRO A 211 16.61 11.59 17.46
CA PRO A 211 17.22 11.16 16.19
C PRO A 211 16.24 10.41 15.29
N LEU A 212 15.36 9.58 15.87
CA LEU A 212 14.34 8.85 15.12
C LEU A 212 13.32 9.81 14.49
N ILE A 213 12.80 10.77 15.27
CA ILE A 213 11.82 11.76 14.80
C ILE A 213 12.41 12.60 13.66
N VAL A 214 13.66 13.07 13.81
CA VAL A 214 14.34 13.87 12.77
C VAL A 214 14.50 13.06 11.49
N LEU A 215 14.99 11.82 11.59
CA LEU A 215 15.20 10.96 10.43
C LEU A 215 13.89 10.63 9.72
N THR A 216 12.86 10.22 10.48
CA THR A 216 11.53 9.94 9.93
C THR A 216 10.92 11.18 9.27
N GLY A 217 11.08 12.36 9.88
CA GLY A 217 10.60 13.63 9.32
C GLY A 217 11.25 13.96 7.99
N ILE A 218 12.58 13.82 7.88
CA ILE A 218 13.31 14.06 6.62
C ILE A 218 12.82 13.11 5.52
N ILE A 219 12.69 11.81 5.84
CA ILE A 219 12.22 10.81 4.87
C ILE A 219 10.77 11.11 4.44
N ALA A 220 9.90 11.49 5.36
CA ALA A 220 8.52 11.86 5.07
C ALA A 220 8.41 13.08 4.15
N VAL A 221 9.26 14.09 4.38
CA VAL A 221 9.31 15.30 3.53
C VAL A 221 9.79 14.94 2.13
N ILE A 222 10.84 14.14 2.00
CA ILE A 222 11.35 13.72 0.68
C ILE A 222 10.28 12.91 -0.07
N PHE A 223 9.65 11.95 0.61
CA PHE A 223 8.58 11.13 0.02
C PHE A 223 7.36 11.96 -0.41
N GLY A 224 6.93 12.89 0.44
CA GLY A 224 5.83 13.80 0.13
C GLY A 224 6.16 14.69 -1.06
N ALA A 225 7.39 15.22 -1.11
CA ALA A 225 7.86 16.03 -2.23
C ALA A 225 7.87 15.23 -3.53
N THR A 226 8.45 14.03 -3.57
CA THR A 226 8.53 13.22 -4.80
C THR A 226 7.17 12.73 -5.29
N THR A 227 6.23 12.45 -4.38
CA THR A 227 4.90 11.94 -4.72
C THR A 227 3.94 13.06 -5.16
N LEU A 228 4.02 14.24 -4.53
CA LEU A 228 3.08 15.34 -4.77
C LEU A 228 3.55 16.31 -5.86
N LEU A 229 4.86 16.50 -6.07
CA LEU A 229 5.38 17.44 -7.09
C LEU A 229 4.78 17.21 -8.47
N PRO A 230 4.76 15.98 -9.02
CA PRO A 230 4.26 15.75 -10.37
C PRO A 230 2.79 16.14 -10.51
N GLY A 231 1.96 15.79 -9.52
CA GLY A 231 0.53 16.12 -9.52
C GLY A 231 0.25 17.61 -9.36
N ILE A 232 1.04 18.32 -8.54
CA ILE A 232 0.91 19.77 -8.37
C ILE A 232 1.31 20.50 -9.66
N ILE A 233 2.38 20.05 -10.33
CA ILE A 233 2.83 20.63 -11.60
C ILE A 233 1.76 20.44 -12.67
N ASP A 234 1.20 19.23 -12.80
CA ASP A 234 0.18 18.94 -13.81
C ASP A 234 -1.11 19.75 -13.57
N LEU A 235 -1.52 19.87 -12.30
CA LEU A 235 -2.69 20.67 -11.91
C LEU A 235 -2.46 22.18 -12.16
N SER A 236 -1.24 22.68 -11.92
CA SER A 236 -0.87 24.06 -12.23
C SER A 236 -0.87 24.35 -13.75
N ASN A 237 -0.48 23.37 -14.56
CA ASN A 237 -0.52 23.45 -16.02
C ASN A 237 -1.97 23.43 -16.55
N LEU A 238 -2.85 22.63 -15.94
CA LEU A 238 -4.28 22.61 -16.28
C LEU A 238 -5.00 23.92 -15.91
N ILE A 239 -4.70 24.49 -14.74
CA ILE A 239 -5.28 25.78 -14.31
C ILE A 239 -4.78 26.93 -15.20
N SER A 240 -3.52 26.91 -15.62
CA SER A 240 -3.00 27.94 -16.54
C SER A 240 -3.54 27.79 -17.96
N SER A 241 -3.78 26.56 -18.42
CA SER A 241 -4.40 26.27 -19.72
C SER A 241 -5.87 26.70 -19.80
N THR A 242 -6.64 26.58 -18.71
CA THR A 242 -8.05 27.01 -18.67
C THR A 242 -8.24 28.53 -18.53
N ARG A 243 -7.16 29.27 -18.24
CA ARG A 243 -7.18 30.73 -18.04
C ARG A 243 -6.77 31.53 -19.29
N ASN A 244 -6.18 30.89 -20.29
CA ASN A 244 -5.85 31.48 -21.60
C ASN A 244 -6.90 31.12 -22.66
#